data_AF-A0A7V9TMK0-F1
#
_entry.id   AF-A0A7V9TMK0-F1
#
_cell.length_a   1.000
_cell.length_b   1.000
_cell.length_c   1.000
_cell.angle_alpha   90.00
_cell.angle_beta   90.00
_cell.angle_gamma   90.00
#
_symmetry.space_group_name_H-M   'P 1'
#
loop_
_entity.id
_entity.type
_entity.pdbx_description
1 polymer ?
#
loop_
_entity_poly.entity_id
_entity_poly.type
_entity_poly.pdbx_seq_one_letter_code
_entity_poly.pdbx_strand_id
1 'polypeptide(L)' 'MPRASTTSDPFNAIAEPRRREILEFIAFDERSVSEIVDALELAQPSVSKHLIVLRDVGLVTARREGKNTMYRTNP' A
#
# COMPACT_ATOMS: atom_id res chain seq x y z
N MET A 1 -22.07 12.85 12.53
CA MET A 1 -20.78 13.20 11.89
C MET A 1 -20.81 12.68 10.46
N PRO A 2 -20.60 13.52 9.44
CA PRO A 2 -20.46 13.04 8.07
C PRO A 2 -19.20 12.16 7.98
N ARG A 3 -19.36 10.90 7.56
CA ARG A 3 -18.21 10.03 7.27
C ARG A 3 -17.44 10.67 6.12
N ALA A 4 -16.12 10.78 6.27
CA ALA A 4 -15.29 11.30 5.20
C ALA A 4 -15.55 10.51 3.91
N SER A 5 -15.41 11.17 2.77
CA SER A 5 -15.55 10.55 1.46
C SER A 5 -14.84 9.20 1.41
N THR A 6 -15.57 8.16 1.03
CA THR A 6 -15.27 6.72 1.10
C THR A 6 -13.80 6.31 0.85
N THR A 7 -13.00 7.06 0.10
CA THR A 7 -11.59 6.73 -0.21
C THR A 7 -10.57 7.30 0.79
N SER A 8 -10.96 8.22 1.68
CA SER A 8 -10.06 8.91 2.62
C SER A 8 -10.02 8.29 4.03
N ASP A 9 -10.82 7.26 4.29
CA ASP A 9 -10.83 6.56 5.57
C ASP A 9 -9.84 5.37 5.58
N PRO A 10 -8.89 5.29 6.54
CA PRO A 10 -7.97 4.16 6.67
C PRO A 10 -8.70 2.82 6.79
N PHE A 11 -9.81 2.80 7.52
CA PHE A 11 -10.63 1.60 7.68
C PHE A 11 -11.23 1.12 6.36
N ASN A 12 -11.64 2.02 5.46
CA ASN A 12 -12.15 1.61 4.16
C ASN A 12 -11.03 1.20 3.19
N ALA A 13 -9.83 1.75 3.36
CA ALA A 13 -8.66 1.27 2.63
C ALA A 13 -8.35 -0.19 3.00
N ILE A 14 -8.35 -0.54 4.29
CA ILE A 14 -8.08 -1.90 4.80
C ILE A 14 -9.22 -2.88 4.46
N ALA A 15 -10.44 -2.40 4.22
CA ALA A 15 -11.58 -3.23 3.85
C ALA A 15 -11.40 -3.94 2.48
N GLU A 16 -10.54 -3.41 1.61
CA GLU A 16 -10.27 -4.01 0.31
C GLU A 16 -9.23 -5.14 0.43
N PRO A 17 -9.53 -6.36 -0.07
CA PRO A 17 -8.68 -7.53 0.13
C PRO A 17 -7.26 -7.36 -0.38
N ARG A 18 -7.05 -6.82 -1.59
CA ARG A 18 -5.71 -6.69 -2.18
C ARG A 18 -4.84 -5.69 -1.42
N ARG A 19 -5.43 -4.59 -0.96
CA ARG A 19 -4.74 -3.63 -0.08
C ARG A 19 -4.31 -4.28 1.23
N ARG A 20 -5.12 -5.18 1.78
CA ARG A 20 -4.74 -5.93 2.99
C ARG A 20 -3.58 -6.88 2.73
N GLU A 21 -3.62 -7.64 1.63
CA GLU A 21 -2.51 -8.53 1.24
C GLU A 21 -1.20 -7.75 1.03
N ILE A 22 -1.27 -6.58 0.38
CA ILE A 22 -0.11 -5.68 0.23
C ILE A 22 0.40 -5.22 1.60
N LEU A 23 -0.49 -4.78 2.50
CA LEU A 23 -0.12 -4.34 3.85
C LEU A 23 0.54 -5.45 4.66
N GLU A 24 -0.02 -6.66 4.63
CA GLU A 24 0.52 -7.84 5.31
C GLU A 24 1.90 -8.20 4.78
N PHE A 25 2.10 -8.14 3.46
CA PHE A 25 3.38 -8.43 2.82
C PHE A 25 4.49 -7.44 3.20
N ILE A 26 4.16 -6.15 3.36
CA ILE A 26 5.12 -5.09 3.75
C ILE A 26 5.09 -4.76 5.25
N ALA A 27 4.38 -5.54 6.06
CA ALA A 27 4.23 -5.31 7.49
C ALA A 27 5.55 -5.49 8.25
N PHE A 28 6.34 -6.47 7.83
CA PHE A 28 7.55 -6.88 8.55
C PHE A 28 8.82 -6.20 8.03
N ASP A 29 8.77 -5.66 6.81
CA ASP A 29 9.96 -5.23 6.11
C ASP A 29 9.63 -4.22 5.01
N GLU A 30 10.60 -3.39 4.65
CA GLU A 30 10.45 -2.50 3.49
C GLU A 30 10.57 -3.31 2.19
N ARG A 31 9.65 -3.10 1.26
CA ARG A 31 9.61 -3.82 -0.04
C ARG A 31 9.40 -2.87 -1.20
N SER A 32 10.03 -3.16 -2.32
CA SER A 32 9.83 -2.44 -3.58
C SER A 32 8.52 -2.84 -4.27
N VAL A 33 8.05 -1.99 -5.19
CA VAL A 33 6.87 -2.30 -6.02
C VAL A 33 7.07 -3.62 -6.79
N SER A 34 8.28 -3.86 -7.29
CA SER A 34 8.60 -5.10 -8.01
C SER A 34 8.46 -6.33 -7.12
N GLU A 35 9.01 -6.29 -5.90
CA GLU A 35 8.87 -7.42 -4.96
C GLU A 35 7.41 -7.69 -4.59
N ILE A 36 6.58 -6.64 -4.43
CA ILE A 36 5.15 -6.80 -4.15
C ILE A 36 4.42 -7.43 -5.35
N VAL A 37 4.76 -6.99 -6.58
CA VAL A 37 4.21 -7.54 -7.83
C VAL A 37 4.55 -9.01 -7.98
N ASP A 38 5.81 -9.37 -7.76
CA ASP A 38 6.30 -10.73 -7.89
C ASP A 38 5.73 -11.66 -6.80
N ALA A 39 5.60 -11.17 -5.56
CA ALA A 39 5.11 -11.98 -4.44
C ALA A 39 3.59 -12.19 -4.44
N LEU A 40 2.82 -11.19 -4.89
CA LEU A 40 1.35 -11.26 -4.92
C LEU A 40 0.81 -11.64 -6.32
N GLU A 41 1.70 -11.86 -7.30
CA GLU A 41 1.34 -12.13 -8.71
C GLU A 41 0.36 -11.09 -9.30
N LEU A 42 0.48 -9.84 -8.84
CA LEU A 42 -0.41 -8.74 -9.23
C LEU A 42 0.23 -7.87 -10.30
N ALA A 43 -0.59 -7.36 -11.23
CA ALA A 43 -0.11 -6.41 -12.22
C ALA A 43 0.43 -5.12 -11.55
N GLN A 44 1.61 -4.67 -11.97
CA GLN A 44 2.27 -3.46 -11.46
C GLN A 44 1.40 -2.20 -11.43
N PRO A 45 0.54 -1.92 -12.45
CA PRO A 45 -0.38 -0.78 -12.39
C PRO A 45 -1.41 -0.91 -11.25
N SER A 46 -1.86 -2.12 -10.94
CA SER A 46 -2.79 -2.38 -9.83
C SER A 46 -2.10 -2.10 -8.50
N VAL A 47 -0.93 -2.70 -8.28
CA VAL A 47 -0.14 -2.52 -7.05
C VAL A 47 0.16 -1.04 -6.82
N SER A 48 0.60 -0.32 -7.85
CA SER A 48 0.90 1.11 -7.77
C SER A 48 -0.33 1.93 -7.36
N LYS A 49 -1.51 1.61 -7.91
CA LYS A 49 -2.77 2.26 -7.54
C LYS A 49 -3.16 1.98 -6.08
N HIS A 50 -3.03 0.74 -5.63
CA HIS A 50 -3.32 0.38 -4.23
C HIS A 50 -2.35 1.10 -3.26
N LEU A 51 -1.06 1.15 -3.58
CA LEU A 51 -0.04 1.84 -2.78
C LEU A 51 -0.27 3.36 -2.69
N ILE A 52 -0.73 3.99 -3.77
CA ILE A 52 -1.11 5.42 -3.75
C ILE A 52 -2.24 5.63 -2.74
N VAL A 53 -3.32 4.83 -2.81
CA VAL A 53 -4.45 4.97 -1.87
C VAL A 53 -4.00 4.73 -0.43
N LEU A 54 -3.21 3.67 -0.19
CA LEU A 54 -2.69 3.35 1.14
C LEU A 54 -1.82 4.47 1.71
N ARG A 55 -1.03 5.14 0.85
CA ARG A 55 -0.20 6.27 1.25
C ARG A 55 -1.05 7.50 1.54
N ASP A 56 -2.06 7.76 0.71
CA ASP A 56 -2.96 8.90 0.88
C ASP A 56 -3.76 8.83 2.17
N VAL A 57 -4.08 7.62 2.66
CA VAL A 57 -4.70 7.41 3.98
C VAL A 57 -3.69 7.23 5.13
N GLY A 58 -2.39 7.35 4.86
CA GLY A 58 -1.33 7.30 5.87
C GLY A 58 -0.99 5.91 6.43
N LEU A 59 -1.44 4.83 5.79
CA LEU A 59 -1.17 3.44 6.22
C LEU A 59 0.20 2.94 5.79
N VAL A 60 0.77 3.52 4.74
CA VAL A 60 2.11 3.18 4.25
C VAL A 60 2.95 4.42 4.04
N THR A 61 4.25 4.26 4.22
CA THR A 61 5.24 5.27 3.84
C THR A 61 6.10 4.75 2.71
N ALA A 62 6.64 5.67 1.92
CA ALA A 62 7.50 5.36 0.79
C ALA A 62 8.85 6.05 0.99
N ARG A 63 9.94 5.29 0.84
CA ARG A 63 11.32 5.77 0.90
C ARG A 63 12.00 5.49 -0.42
N ARG A 64 12.74 6.47 -0.95
CA ARG A 64 13.54 6.25 -2.15
C ARG A 64 14.89 5.63 -1.78
N GLU A 65 15.22 4.49 -2.37
CA GLU A 65 16.50 3.82 -2.22
C GLU A 65 17.13 3.64 -3.60
N GLY A 66 18.05 4.56 -3.94
CA GLY A 66 18.66 4.64 -5.26
C GLY A 66 17.62 4.87 -6.38
N LYS A 67 17.43 3.87 -7.23
CA LYS A 67 16.45 3.89 -8.32
C LYS A 67 15.08 3.32 -7.91
N ASN A 68 15.02 2.61 -6.79
CA ASN A 68 13.82 1.93 -6.33
C ASN A 68 13.08 2.76 -5.29
N THR A 69 11.76 2.57 -5.22
CA THR A 69 10.94 3.11 -4.14
C THR A 69 10.53 1.95 -3.25
N MET A 70 10.98 1.99 -2.00
CA MET A 70 10.65 1.04 -0.96
C MET A 70 9.41 1.51 -0.22
N TYR A 71 8.52 0.58 0.11
CA TYR A 71 7.28 0.81 0.83
C TYR A 71 7.30 0.02 2.13
N ARG A 72 6.78 0.63 3.19
CA ARG A 72 6.63 -0.01 4.50
C ARG A 72 5.32 0.43 5.15
N THR A 73 4.80 -0.39 6.06
CA THR A 73 3.69 0.03 6.91
C THR A 73 4.13 1.17 7.84
N ASN A 74 3.18 2.08 8.09
CA ASN A 74 3.32 3.11 9.12
C ASN A 74 2.84 2.53 10.45
N PRO A 75 3.68 2.49 11.51
CA PRO A 75 3.27 2.03 12.84
C PRO A 75 2.27 2.97 13.51
#